data_AF-A0A224VBD2-F1
#
_entry.id   AF-A0A224VBD2-F1
#
_cell.length_a   1.000
_cell.length_b   1.000
_cell.length_c   1.000
_cell.angle_alpha   90.00
_cell.angle_beta   90.00
_cell.angle_gamma   90.00
#
_symmetry.space_group_name_H-M   'P 1'
#
loop_
_entity.id
_entity.type
_entity.pdbx_description
1 polymer ?
#
loop_
_entity_poly.entity_id
_entity_poly.type
_entity_poly.pdbx_seq_one_letter_code
_entity_poly.pdbx_strand_id
1 'polypeptide(L)'
;MQIIIGAFVYAVAINDFLIPHQIGEGGVTGLTTVGYYALNIPPAVTNFVLNGLLMLVGFRFLDKKTIWYSLWAVLWILLFLKLPWKGKIMDAQVEQPKKHFKLKMPGAFVVLFILTIVAVAATWMVPAGSYSKLSYTNSSLQVTDPHGHVKTVPSTQQELDKLGVKINIKQFTDGGITAPVSIPNTYQRLKQRPASIAAVPTSMVKGTIEAVDIMVFILVLGGLIGVVKASGAFESGLLALTKKTKGHEFLLIFFVAILMVLGGTLCGIEEEAVAFYPILVPIFIAMGYDSIVSVGAIFLASSIGTCFSTINPFSVVIASNAAGIDFTQGLTERIIGCIVAAGFVITYLHWYSKKVKADPKFSYSYDDREEFNSMWEIAPTGEDGKSKFTTRKKLILILFVVTFPLMVWGVMSQGWWFPTMAASFLSFAIIIMFLTATGKNGLGETGVVDAFVKGASSLVGVSLIIGLARGINLVLNNGKISDTMLQYSSTLVAHMSGPMFIVVMLLIFFLLGFIVPSFSGLAVLSMPILAPLADTVHIPRYVVVTAYQFGQYAMLFLAPTGLVMATLQMLNMKYSHWLRFVWPVVVFVLLFGGGLLVTEVLIN
;
A
#
# COMPACT_ATOMS: atom_id res chain seq x y z
N MET A 1 6.93 -4.55 55.18
CA MET A 1 7.86 -3.43 54.91
C MET A 1 8.54 -3.57 53.54
N GLN A 2 9.20 -4.69 53.22
CA GLN A 2 9.87 -4.90 51.93
C GLN A 2 8.96 -4.71 50.69
N ILE A 3 7.72 -5.23 50.72
CA ILE A 3 6.75 -5.07 49.62
C ILE A 3 6.38 -3.60 49.37
N ILE A 4 6.26 -2.80 50.43
CA ILE A 4 5.88 -1.38 50.34
C ILE A 4 7.04 -0.59 49.71
N ILE A 5 8.27 -0.85 50.13
CA ILE A 5 9.47 -0.23 49.56
C ILE A 5 9.63 -0.63 48.09
N GLY A 6 9.41 -1.91 47.76
CA GLY A 6 9.43 -2.39 46.37
C GLY A 6 8.36 -1.72 45.50
N ALA A 7 7.13 -1.59 46.00
CA ALA A 7 6.03 -0.91 45.33
C ALA A 7 6.33 0.58 45.07
N PHE A 8 6.99 1.24 46.02
CA PHE A 8 7.44 2.62 45.88
C PHE A 8 8.48 2.77 44.76
N VAL A 9 9.54 1.95 44.78
CA VAL A 9 10.60 1.98 43.76
C VAL A 9 10.01 1.69 42.36
N TYR A 10 9.10 0.72 42.28
CA TYR A 10 8.38 0.40 41.05
C TYR A 10 7.54 1.57 40.52
N ALA A 11 6.81 2.27 41.39
CA ALA A 11 6.01 3.44 40.99
C ALA A 11 6.87 4.61 40.49
N VAL A 12 8.02 4.87 41.13
CA VAL A 12 9.00 5.86 40.68
C VAL A 12 9.58 5.48 39.32
N ALA A 13 9.95 4.20 39.13
CA ALA A 13 10.45 3.72 37.84
C ALA A 13 9.42 3.92 36.70
N ILE A 14 8.13 3.73 36.97
CA ILE A 14 7.08 3.98 35.97
C ILE A 14 6.92 5.48 35.68
N ASN A 15 6.68 6.28 36.72
CA ASN A 15 6.28 7.67 36.55
C ASN A 15 7.44 8.59 36.13
N ASP A 16 8.65 8.35 36.63
CA ASP A 16 9.78 9.26 36.45
C ASP A 16 10.77 8.77 35.38
N PHE A 17 10.75 7.48 35.03
CA PHE A 17 11.69 6.91 34.05
C PHE A 17 10.99 6.35 32.81
N LEU A 18 10.09 5.37 32.94
CA LEU A 18 9.49 4.68 31.78
C LEU A 18 8.52 5.58 30.99
N ILE A 19 7.63 6.31 31.68
CA ILE A 19 6.62 7.16 31.04
C ILE A 19 7.24 8.38 30.34
N PRO A 20 8.15 9.14 30.97
CA PRO A 20 8.76 10.31 30.33
C PRO A 20 9.65 9.94 29.13
N HIS A 21 10.29 8.76 29.15
CA HIS A 21 11.24 8.34 28.11
C HIS A 21 10.65 7.37 27.07
N GLN A 22 9.33 7.11 27.10
CA GLN A 22 8.64 6.23 26.15
C GLN A 22 9.22 4.81 26.05
N ILE A 23 9.72 4.29 27.17
CA ILE A 23 10.30 2.95 27.21
C ILE A 23 9.18 1.92 27.41
N GLY A 24 9.05 1.00 26.45
CA GLY A 24 8.12 -0.13 26.53
C GLY A 24 8.72 -1.31 27.27
N GLU A 25 8.10 -1.72 28.37
CA GLU A 25 8.44 -2.95 29.11
C GLU A 25 7.43 -4.07 28.79
N GLY A 26 7.75 -5.33 29.10
CA GLY A 26 6.82 -6.46 28.95
C GLY A 26 5.78 -6.56 30.07
N GLY A 27 4.72 -7.34 29.84
CA GLY A 27 3.73 -7.68 30.87
C GLY A 27 2.77 -6.54 31.26
N VAL A 28 2.35 -6.51 32.53
CA VAL A 28 1.35 -5.55 33.03
C VAL A 28 1.86 -4.12 32.99
N THR A 29 3.17 -3.89 33.22
CA THR A 29 3.79 -2.57 33.13
C THR A 29 3.71 -2.03 31.71
N GLY A 30 3.99 -2.86 30.70
CA GLY A 30 3.85 -2.50 29.29
C GLY A 30 2.44 -2.16 28.88
N LEU A 31 1.46 -2.96 29.30
CA LEU A 31 0.05 -2.66 29.05
C LEU A 31 -0.42 -1.39 29.77
N THR A 32 0.19 -1.08 30.92
CA THR A 32 -0.05 0.15 31.68
C THR A 32 0.48 1.37 30.91
N THR A 33 1.69 1.33 30.38
CA THR A 33 2.26 2.42 29.57
C THR A 33 1.52 2.57 28.24
N VAL A 34 1.13 1.48 27.58
CA VAL A 34 0.28 1.51 26.38
C VAL A 34 -1.09 2.12 26.68
N GLY A 35 -1.74 1.75 27.78
CA GLY A 35 -3.01 2.35 28.19
C GLY A 35 -2.90 3.85 28.46
N TYR A 36 -1.76 4.30 28.99
CA TYR A 36 -1.46 5.71 29.16
C TYR A 36 -1.30 6.42 27.81
N TYR A 37 -0.46 5.91 26.90
CA TYR A 37 -0.19 6.56 25.61
C TYR A 37 -1.36 6.48 24.62
N ALA A 38 -2.03 5.33 24.53
CA ALA A 38 -3.07 5.09 23.53
C ALA A 38 -4.45 5.58 23.98
N LEU A 39 -4.75 5.49 25.28
CA LEU A 39 -6.10 5.73 25.82
C LEU A 39 -6.16 6.87 26.83
N ASN A 40 -5.02 7.48 27.21
CA ASN A 40 -4.93 8.50 28.27
C ASN A 40 -5.50 8.02 29.63
N ILE A 41 -5.38 6.72 29.92
CA ILE A 41 -5.82 6.17 31.20
C ILE A 41 -4.67 6.28 32.21
N PRO A 42 -4.90 6.81 33.43
CA PRO A 42 -3.86 6.91 34.44
C PRO A 42 -3.20 5.55 34.72
N PRO A 43 -1.85 5.48 34.82
CA PRO A 43 -1.13 4.21 35.03
C PRO A 43 -1.63 3.44 36.25
N ALA A 44 -1.97 4.16 37.33
CA ALA A 44 -2.51 3.60 38.56
C ALA A 44 -3.79 2.78 38.32
N VAL A 45 -4.67 3.23 37.41
CA VAL A 45 -5.94 2.57 37.10
C VAL A 45 -5.70 1.34 36.26
N THR A 46 -4.92 1.47 35.19
CA THR A 46 -4.63 0.34 34.29
C THR A 46 -3.88 -0.77 35.03
N ASN A 47 -2.88 -0.42 35.83
CA ASN A 47 -2.12 -1.38 36.63
C ASN A 47 -3.01 -2.12 37.64
N PHE A 48 -3.91 -1.41 38.33
CA PHE A 48 -4.83 -2.02 39.30
C PHE A 48 -5.83 -2.97 38.63
N VAL A 49 -6.42 -2.57 37.50
CA VAL A 49 -7.39 -3.41 36.78
C VAL A 49 -6.72 -4.67 36.23
N LEU A 50 -5.58 -4.52 35.56
CA LEU A 50 -4.88 -5.65 34.96
C LEU A 50 -4.34 -6.62 36.00
N ASN A 51 -3.74 -6.11 37.08
CA ASN A 51 -3.32 -6.96 38.18
C ASN A 51 -4.51 -7.58 38.91
N GLY A 52 -5.64 -6.88 39.05
CA GLY A 52 -6.88 -7.44 39.60
C GLY A 52 -7.41 -8.63 38.78
N LEU A 53 -7.41 -8.51 37.44
CA LEU A 53 -7.78 -9.61 36.53
C LEU A 53 -6.81 -10.78 36.63
N LEU A 54 -5.50 -10.51 36.66
CA LEU A 54 -4.49 -11.56 36.84
C LEU A 54 -4.64 -12.26 38.19
N MET A 55 -4.99 -11.54 39.25
CA MET A 55 -5.24 -12.11 40.57
C MET A 55 -6.50 -12.97 40.61
N LEU A 56 -7.57 -12.60 39.89
CA LEU A 56 -8.77 -13.41 39.75
C LEU A 56 -8.49 -14.74 39.04
N VAL A 57 -7.67 -14.72 37.98
CA VAL A 57 -7.24 -15.93 37.27
C VAL A 57 -6.27 -16.74 38.13
N GLY A 58 -5.30 -16.07 38.76
CA GLY A 58 -4.26 -16.66 39.61
C GLY A 58 -4.79 -17.29 40.89
N PHE A 59 -5.99 -16.92 41.35
CA PHE A 59 -6.63 -17.50 42.55
C PHE A 59 -6.79 -19.03 42.45
N ARG A 60 -6.86 -19.57 41.23
CA ARG A 60 -6.98 -21.01 40.96
C ARG A 60 -5.65 -21.76 40.87
N PHE A 61 -4.53 -21.04 40.76
CA PHE A 61 -3.21 -21.61 40.44
C PHE A 61 -2.11 -21.26 41.46
N LEU A 62 -2.33 -20.26 42.33
CA LEU A 62 -1.34 -19.78 43.29
C LEU A 62 -1.75 -20.14 44.73
N ASP A 63 -0.77 -20.27 45.61
CA ASP A 63 -1.01 -20.48 47.03
C ASP A 63 -1.56 -19.21 47.71
N LYS A 64 -2.29 -19.41 48.81
CA LYS A 64 -2.99 -18.32 49.52
C LYS A 64 -2.04 -17.21 50.01
N LYS A 65 -0.78 -17.54 50.32
CA LYS A 65 0.19 -16.57 50.86
C LYS A 65 0.69 -15.67 49.73
N THR A 66 1.00 -16.23 48.57
CA THR A 66 1.35 -15.48 47.35
C THR A 66 0.22 -14.55 46.93
N ILE A 67 -1.04 -15.01 46.99
CA ILE A 67 -2.20 -14.19 46.66
C ILE A 67 -2.31 -12.96 47.58
N TRP A 68 -2.16 -13.17 48.89
CA TRP A 68 -2.22 -12.06 49.85
C TRP A 68 -1.10 -11.05 49.64
N TYR A 69 0.13 -11.50 49.38
CA TYR A 69 1.25 -10.59 49.12
C TYR A 69 1.11 -9.82 47.81
N SER A 70 0.58 -10.45 46.76
CA SER A 70 0.34 -9.76 45.49
C SER A 70 -0.80 -8.74 45.60
N LEU A 71 -1.90 -9.06 46.29
CA LEU A 71 -2.96 -8.08 46.56
C LEU A 71 -2.42 -6.89 47.39
N TRP A 72 -1.58 -7.18 48.38
CA TRP A 72 -0.93 -6.16 49.19
C TRP A 72 0.00 -5.27 48.33
N ALA A 73 0.81 -5.87 47.45
CA ALA A 73 1.68 -5.13 46.54
C ALA A 73 0.88 -4.23 45.57
N VAL A 74 -0.16 -4.75 44.94
CA VAL A 74 -1.01 -4.03 43.98
C VAL A 74 -1.68 -2.82 44.64
N LEU A 75 -2.12 -2.95 45.89
CA LEU A 75 -2.70 -1.85 46.65
C LEU A 75 -1.68 -0.72 46.90
N TRP A 76 -0.46 -1.07 47.29
CA TRP A 76 0.60 -0.07 47.50
C TRP A 76 1.10 0.56 46.20
N ILE A 77 1.21 -0.22 45.12
CA ILE A 77 1.54 0.29 43.77
C ILE A 77 0.47 1.29 43.31
N LEU A 78 -0.82 0.98 43.48
CA LEU A 78 -1.92 1.89 43.18
C LEU A 78 -1.79 3.22 43.94
N LEU A 79 -1.46 3.17 45.23
CA LEU A 79 -1.29 4.36 46.06
C LEU A 79 -0.08 5.21 45.61
N PHE A 80 1.07 4.58 45.36
CA PHE A 80 2.29 5.29 44.95
C PHE A 80 2.23 5.83 43.52
N LEU A 81 1.55 5.15 42.60
CA LEU A 81 1.33 5.66 41.25
C LEU A 81 0.41 6.89 41.20
N LYS A 82 -0.44 7.08 42.22
CA LYS A 82 -1.32 8.26 42.36
C LYS A 82 -0.65 9.46 43.03
N LEU A 83 0.48 9.25 43.71
CA LEU A 83 1.16 10.33 44.42
C LEU A 83 1.84 11.28 43.40
N PRO A 84 1.62 12.60 43.48
CA PRO A 84 2.36 13.56 42.67
C PRO A 84 3.77 13.74 43.26
N TRP A 85 4.77 13.18 42.57
CA TRP A 85 6.18 13.31 42.95
C TRP A 85 6.69 14.69 42.53
N LYS A 86 7.00 15.56 43.49
CA LYS A 86 7.40 16.95 43.22
C LYS A 86 8.80 17.01 42.60
N GLY A 87 8.85 17.40 41.33
CA GLY A 87 10.06 17.83 40.62
C GLY A 87 9.71 18.50 39.29
N LYS A 88 9.29 19.78 39.34
CA LYS A 88 9.04 20.68 38.21
C LYS A 88 8.51 20.03 36.92
N ILE A 89 7.19 19.97 36.79
CA ILE A 89 6.57 20.29 35.51
C ILE A 89 5.75 21.54 35.78
N MET A 90 6.25 22.67 35.27
CA MET A 90 5.51 23.91 35.16
C MET A 90 4.11 23.60 34.63
N ASP A 91 3.12 24.32 35.17
CA ASP A 91 1.80 24.46 34.58
C ASP A 91 1.94 24.99 33.14
N ALA A 92 2.26 24.11 32.20
CA ALA A 92 1.75 24.25 30.85
C ALA A 92 0.29 23.85 30.99
N GLN A 93 -0.58 24.85 31.13
CA GLN A 93 -1.98 24.71 30.79
C GLN A 93 -2.03 24.11 29.38
N VAL A 94 -2.14 22.79 29.30
CA VAL A 94 -2.62 22.11 28.11
C VAL A 94 -4.08 22.55 28.04
N GLU A 95 -4.34 23.61 27.28
CA GLU A 95 -5.68 23.85 26.76
C GLU A 95 -6.19 22.50 26.25
N GLN A 96 -7.16 21.94 26.96
CA GLN A 96 -7.74 20.67 26.54
C GLN A 96 -8.38 20.94 25.17
N PRO A 97 -7.89 20.33 24.08
CA PRO A 97 -8.60 20.44 22.84
C PRO A 97 -9.95 19.77 23.09
N LYS A 98 -11.04 20.54 22.94
CA LYS A 98 -12.40 20.02 22.97
C LYS A 98 -12.40 18.72 22.18
N LYS A 99 -12.66 17.58 22.86
CA LYS A 99 -12.74 16.26 22.25
C LYS A 99 -13.93 16.25 21.28
N HIS A 100 -13.71 16.75 20.07
CA HIS A 100 -14.47 16.32 18.93
C HIS A 100 -14.13 14.85 18.72
N PHE A 101 -15.14 13.99 18.77
CA PHE A 101 -15.04 12.59 18.40
C PHE A 101 -14.62 12.53 16.93
N LYS A 102 -13.31 12.63 16.66
CA LYS A 102 -12.78 12.49 15.31
C LYS A 102 -12.71 10.99 15.05
N LEU A 103 -13.64 10.48 14.24
CA LEU A 103 -13.57 9.15 13.67
C LEU A 103 -12.21 9.03 12.95
N LYS A 104 -11.21 8.43 13.60
CA LYS A 104 -9.98 8.02 12.92
C LYS A 104 -10.33 6.76 12.17
N MET A 105 -10.29 6.84 10.84
CA MET A 105 -10.48 5.69 9.97
C MET A 105 -9.48 4.58 10.36
N PRO A 106 -9.91 3.30 10.43
CA PRO A 106 -9.03 2.21 10.84
C PRO A 106 -7.87 1.99 9.86
N GLY A 107 -6.72 1.53 10.36
CA GLY A 107 -5.60 1.14 9.50
C GLY A 107 -5.93 -0.08 8.63
N ALA A 108 -5.16 -0.28 7.54
CA ALA A 108 -5.42 -1.33 6.54
C ALA A 108 -5.59 -2.74 7.14
N PHE A 109 -4.77 -3.12 8.12
CA PHE A 109 -4.91 -4.40 8.83
C PHE A 109 -6.25 -4.55 9.54
N VAL A 110 -6.71 -3.50 10.24
CA VAL A 110 -7.99 -3.52 10.95
C VAL A 110 -9.15 -3.61 9.96
N VAL A 111 -9.08 -2.88 8.86
CA VAL A 111 -10.07 -2.98 7.78
C VAL A 111 -10.12 -4.41 7.24
N LEU A 112 -8.98 -5.04 6.95
CA LEU A 112 -8.94 -6.43 6.50
C LEU A 112 -9.53 -7.39 7.54
N PHE A 113 -9.24 -7.22 8.83
CA PHE A 113 -9.82 -8.04 9.89
C PHE A 113 -11.33 -7.92 9.96
N ILE A 114 -11.86 -6.70 9.91
CA ILE A 114 -13.30 -6.44 9.88
C ILE A 114 -13.90 -7.08 8.62
N LEU A 115 -13.28 -6.90 7.45
CA LEU A 115 -13.76 -7.48 6.21
C LEU A 115 -13.75 -9.01 6.20
N THR A 116 -12.76 -9.66 6.82
CA THR A 116 -12.79 -11.12 6.96
C THR A 116 -13.91 -11.57 7.90
N ILE A 117 -14.15 -10.85 9.01
CA ILE A 117 -15.29 -11.15 9.90
C ILE A 117 -16.61 -10.99 9.14
N VAL A 118 -16.75 -9.92 8.36
CA VAL A 118 -17.93 -9.67 7.51
C VAL A 118 -18.06 -10.74 6.43
N ALA A 119 -16.97 -11.16 5.80
CA ALA A 119 -16.98 -12.23 4.79
C ALA A 119 -17.43 -13.56 5.39
N VAL A 120 -16.94 -13.90 6.58
CA VAL A 120 -17.38 -15.07 7.34
C VAL A 120 -18.87 -14.91 7.68
N ALA A 121 -19.29 -13.76 8.23
CA ALA A 121 -20.68 -13.41 8.51
C ALA A 121 -21.61 -13.61 7.28
N ALA A 122 -21.15 -13.16 6.13
CA ALA A 122 -21.87 -13.25 4.88
C ALA A 122 -22.10 -14.71 4.44
N THR A 123 -21.23 -15.66 4.80
CA THR A 123 -21.45 -17.09 4.46
C THR A 123 -22.64 -17.72 5.18
N TRP A 124 -23.18 -17.11 6.24
CA TRP A 124 -24.43 -17.56 6.87
C TRP A 124 -25.67 -16.91 6.26
N MET A 125 -25.55 -15.68 5.76
CA MET A 125 -26.70 -14.89 5.30
C MET A 125 -26.91 -14.96 3.77
N VAL A 126 -25.82 -14.98 3.00
CA VAL A 126 -25.85 -14.99 1.54
C VAL A 126 -25.99 -16.44 1.08
N PRO A 127 -26.99 -16.80 0.25
CA PRO A 127 -27.18 -18.19 -0.10
C PRO A 127 -26.06 -18.70 -1.01
N ALA A 128 -25.61 -19.92 -0.77
CA ALA A 128 -24.57 -20.55 -1.56
C ALA A 128 -25.03 -20.80 -3.01
N GLY A 129 -24.12 -20.62 -3.96
CA GLY A 129 -24.34 -20.90 -5.36
C GLY A 129 -23.05 -20.92 -6.15
N SER A 130 -23.11 -21.47 -7.35
CA SER A 130 -21.97 -21.54 -8.26
C SER A 130 -22.46 -21.48 -9.70
N TYR A 131 -21.72 -20.81 -10.56
CA TYR A 131 -21.82 -21.03 -12.00
C TYR A 131 -21.08 -22.31 -12.38
N SER A 132 -21.41 -22.85 -13.55
CA SER A 132 -20.48 -23.75 -14.25
C SER A 132 -19.23 -22.94 -14.62
N LYS A 133 -18.06 -23.54 -14.45
CA LYS A 133 -16.77 -22.88 -14.70
C LYS A 133 -16.12 -23.45 -15.94
N LEU A 134 -15.65 -22.56 -16.81
CA LEU A 134 -14.83 -22.88 -17.95
C LEU A 134 -13.36 -22.66 -17.60
N SER A 135 -12.52 -23.67 -17.82
CA SER A 135 -11.07 -23.57 -17.64
C SER A 135 -10.34 -24.18 -18.83
N TYR A 136 -9.17 -23.68 -19.16
CA TYR A 136 -8.30 -24.25 -20.18
C TYR A 136 -7.17 -25.04 -19.51
N THR A 137 -7.24 -26.37 -19.60
CA THR A 137 -6.30 -27.27 -18.92
C THR A 137 -5.91 -28.40 -19.88
N ASN A 138 -4.64 -28.80 -19.88
CA ASN A 138 -4.11 -29.86 -20.77
C ASN A 138 -4.43 -29.60 -22.26
N SER A 139 -4.27 -28.35 -22.71
CA SER A 139 -4.56 -27.93 -24.08
C SER A 139 -6.03 -28.14 -24.54
N SER A 140 -6.96 -28.22 -23.58
CA SER A 140 -8.39 -28.44 -23.84
C SER A 140 -9.26 -27.56 -22.96
N LEU A 141 -10.41 -27.11 -23.48
CA LEU A 141 -11.43 -26.46 -22.67
C LEU A 141 -12.18 -27.49 -21.83
N GLN A 142 -12.37 -27.20 -20.55
CA GLN A 142 -13.08 -28.04 -19.59
C GLN A 142 -14.16 -27.23 -18.90
N VAL A 143 -15.39 -27.75 -18.94
CA VAL A 143 -16.53 -27.21 -18.21
C VAL A 143 -16.72 -28.03 -16.93
N THR A 144 -16.60 -27.37 -15.78
CA THR A 144 -16.89 -27.95 -14.47
C THR A 144 -18.23 -27.44 -13.97
N ASP A 145 -19.19 -28.34 -13.75
CA ASP A 145 -20.50 -27.97 -13.22
C ASP A 145 -20.45 -27.61 -11.71
N PRO A 146 -21.52 -27.02 -11.14
CA PRO A 146 -21.61 -26.71 -9.71
C PRO A 146 -21.48 -27.92 -8.76
N HIS A 147 -21.62 -29.15 -9.28
CA HIS A 147 -21.51 -30.41 -8.53
C HIS A 147 -20.14 -31.07 -8.64
N GLY A 148 -19.25 -30.55 -9.50
CA GLY A 148 -17.89 -31.04 -9.72
C GLY A 148 -17.72 -31.99 -10.90
N HIS A 149 -18.74 -32.21 -11.74
CA HIS A 149 -18.57 -32.99 -12.96
C HIS A 149 -17.83 -32.17 -14.00
N VAL A 150 -16.78 -32.75 -14.58
CA VAL A 150 -15.94 -32.12 -15.59
C VAL A 150 -16.24 -32.72 -16.95
N LYS A 151 -16.52 -31.85 -17.93
CA LYS A 151 -16.72 -32.21 -19.33
C LYS A 151 -15.72 -31.47 -20.22
N THR A 152 -14.94 -32.21 -21.00
CA THR A 152 -14.05 -31.62 -22.02
C THR A 152 -14.87 -31.20 -23.23
N VAL A 153 -14.63 -29.99 -23.72
CA VAL A 153 -15.29 -29.41 -24.90
C VAL A 153 -14.24 -28.95 -25.92
N PRO A 154 -14.56 -28.90 -27.22
CA PRO A 154 -13.62 -28.43 -28.24
C PRO A 154 -13.11 -27.01 -27.96
N SER A 155 -11.79 -26.81 -28.05
CA SER A 155 -11.12 -25.51 -27.86
C SER A 155 -11.32 -24.57 -29.06
N THR A 156 -12.56 -24.20 -29.37
CA THR A 156 -12.92 -23.39 -30.54
C THR A 156 -13.79 -22.18 -30.14
N GLN A 157 -13.69 -21.08 -30.89
CA GLN A 157 -14.53 -19.90 -30.65
C GLN A 157 -16.02 -20.22 -30.74
N GLN A 158 -16.41 -21.07 -31.70
CA GLN A 158 -17.81 -21.50 -31.86
C GLN A 158 -18.36 -22.16 -30.59
N GLU A 159 -17.55 -22.91 -29.86
CA GLU A 159 -17.99 -23.55 -28.62
C GLU A 159 -18.12 -22.53 -27.48
N LEU A 160 -17.21 -21.55 -27.41
CA LEU A 160 -17.34 -20.44 -26.47
C LEU A 160 -18.62 -19.63 -26.72
N ASP A 161 -18.92 -19.33 -27.98
CA ASP A 161 -20.11 -18.59 -28.38
C ASP A 161 -21.39 -19.35 -28.00
N LYS A 162 -21.42 -20.69 -28.19
CA LYS A 162 -22.53 -21.54 -27.72
C LYS A 162 -22.71 -21.52 -26.21
N LEU A 163 -21.61 -21.49 -25.46
CA LEU A 163 -21.62 -21.38 -24.00
C LEU A 163 -21.97 -19.95 -23.53
N GLY A 164 -22.18 -19.01 -24.45
CA GLY A 164 -22.42 -17.60 -24.14
C GLY A 164 -21.18 -16.87 -23.58
N VAL A 165 -20.01 -17.50 -23.66
CA VAL A 165 -18.73 -16.94 -23.24
C VAL A 165 -18.17 -16.14 -24.41
N LYS A 166 -18.50 -14.84 -24.45
CA LYS A 166 -18.02 -13.90 -25.49
C LYS A 166 -16.59 -13.44 -25.22
N ILE A 167 -15.69 -14.39 -25.05
CA ILE A 167 -14.26 -14.16 -24.85
C ILE A 167 -13.54 -14.77 -26.06
N ASN A 168 -12.52 -14.08 -26.56
CA ASN A 168 -11.72 -14.61 -27.66
C ASN A 168 -10.96 -15.87 -27.19
N ILE A 169 -11.08 -16.97 -27.91
CA ILE A 169 -10.41 -18.26 -27.61
C ILE A 169 -8.90 -18.10 -27.41
N LYS A 170 -8.26 -17.15 -28.11
CA LYS A 170 -6.84 -16.84 -27.93
C LYS A 170 -6.49 -16.43 -26.51
N GLN A 171 -7.41 -15.77 -25.79
CA GLN A 171 -7.17 -15.43 -24.39
C GLN A 171 -7.05 -16.68 -23.51
N PHE A 172 -7.69 -17.79 -23.86
CA PHE A 172 -7.50 -19.06 -23.15
C PHE A 172 -6.25 -19.79 -23.62
N THR A 173 -6.01 -19.87 -24.94
CA THR A 173 -4.89 -20.65 -25.49
C THR A 173 -3.52 -20.01 -25.26
N ASP A 174 -3.47 -18.69 -25.24
CA ASP A 174 -2.21 -17.92 -25.12
C ASP A 174 -1.90 -17.61 -23.64
N GLY A 175 -2.71 -18.12 -22.71
CA GLY A 175 -2.53 -17.91 -21.27
C GLY A 175 -3.04 -16.57 -20.75
N GLY A 176 -3.74 -15.78 -21.58
CA GLY A 176 -4.33 -14.50 -21.20
C GLY A 176 -5.38 -14.59 -20.09
N ILE A 177 -6.08 -15.72 -19.95
CA ILE A 177 -6.98 -16.08 -18.86
C ILE A 177 -6.47 -17.37 -18.24
N THR A 178 -6.13 -17.30 -16.96
CA THR A 178 -5.59 -18.43 -16.20
C THR A 178 -6.55 -18.95 -15.14
N ALA A 179 -7.50 -18.10 -14.70
CA ALA A 179 -8.49 -18.48 -13.72
C ALA A 179 -9.76 -19.05 -14.38
N PRO A 180 -10.48 -19.97 -13.71
CA PRO A 180 -11.77 -20.45 -14.20
C PRO A 180 -12.78 -19.32 -14.40
N VAL A 181 -13.41 -19.27 -15.56
CA VAL A 181 -14.40 -18.26 -15.96
C VAL A 181 -15.82 -18.79 -15.72
N SER A 182 -16.68 -17.98 -15.11
CA SER A 182 -18.10 -18.32 -14.97
C SER A 182 -18.79 -18.35 -16.34
N ILE A 183 -19.48 -19.45 -16.64
CA ILE A 183 -20.31 -19.57 -17.85
C ILE A 183 -21.65 -18.85 -17.60
N PRO A 184 -22.03 -17.85 -18.41
CA PRO A 184 -23.28 -17.11 -18.21
C PRO A 184 -24.52 -18.03 -18.18
N ASN A 185 -25.56 -17.62 -17.45
CA ASN A 185 -26.84 -18.34 -17.34
C ASN A 185 -26.76 -19.78 -16.79
N THR A 186 -25.64 -20.19 -16.20
CA THR A 186 -25.47 -21.53 -15.58
C THR A 186 -25.50 -21.51 -14.06
N TYR A 187 -25.90 -20.38 -13.45
CA TYR A 187 -25.92 -20.25 -12.00
C TYR A 187 -26.90 -21.24 -11.36
N GLN A 188 -26.43 -21.98 -10.37
CA GLN A 188 -27.26 -22.86 -9.56
C GLN A 188 -27.04 -22.58 -8.08
N ARG A 189 -28.15 -22.60 -7.33
CA ARG A 189 -28.10 -22.59 -5.87
C ARG A 189 -27.53 -23.90 -5.37
N LEU A 190 -26.65 -23.80 -4.39
CA LEU A 190 -26.04 -24.95 -3.74
C LEU A 190 -26.51 -25.04 -2.28
N LYS A 191 -26.31 -26.21 -1.67
CA LYS A 191 -26.49 -26.36 -0.23
C LYS A 191 -25.55 -25.38 0.49
N GLN A 192 -26.09 -24.65 1.46
CA GLN A 192 -25.33 -23.68 2.25
C GLN A 192 -24.07 -24.30 2.84
N ARG A 193 -22.94 -23.60 2.73
CA ARG A 193 -21.67 -23.97 3.35
C ARG A 193 -21.16 -22.82 4.22
N PRO A 194 -21.78 -22.60 5.39
CA PRO A 194 -21.35 -21.51 6.26
C PRO A 194 -19.92 -21.77 6.75
N ALA A 195 -19.08 -20.74 6.71
CA ALA A 195 -17.74 -20.80 7.25
C ALA A 195 -17.78 -20.90 8.79
N SER A 196 -16.85 -21.62 9.41
CA SER A 196 -16.70 -21.59 10.87
C SER A 196 -16.19 -20.22 11.32
N ILE A 197 -16.45 -19.82 12.57
CA ILE A 197 -15.81 -18.63 13.17
C ILE A 197 -14.28 -18.77 13.16
N ALA A 198 -13.76 -20.00 13.29
CA ALA A 198 -12.34 -20.29 13.16
C ALA A 198 -11.78 -20.01 11.75
N ALA A 199 -12.65 -19.83 10.75
CA ALA A 199 -12.25 -19.42 9.41
C ALA A 199 -11.64 -18.01 9.40
N VAL A 200 -11.96 -17.14 10.37
CA VAL A 200 -11.38 -15.78 10.43
C VAL A 200 -9.84 -15.85 10.51
N PRO A 201 -9.22 -16.43 11.55
CA PRO A 201 -7.75 -16.51 11.61
C PRO A 201 -7.17 -17.52 10.60
N THR A 202 -7.83 -18.66 10.36
CA THR A 202 -7.25 -19.72 9.51
C THR A 202 -7.21 -19.32 8.03
N SER A 203 -8.22 -18.60 7.53
CA SER A 203 -8.22 -18.12 6.15
C SER A 203 -7.16 -17.07 5.90
N MET A 204 -6.91 -16.17 6.85
CA MET A 204 -5.85 -15.16 6.77
C MET A 204 -4.47 -15.79 6.67
N VAL A 205 -4.17 -16.79 7.51
CA VAL A 205 -2.90 -17.52 7.46
C VAL A 205 -2.77 -18.29 6.15
N LYS A 206 -3.80 -19.03 5.75
CA LYS A 206 -3.77 -19.79 4.49
C LYS A 206 -3.66 -18.87 3.26
N GLY A 207 -4.36 -17.74 3.26
CA GLY A 207 -4.24 -16.73 2.21
C GLY A 207 -2.83 -16.16 2.10
N THR A 208 -2.15 -15.97 3.23
CA THR A 208 -0.74 -15.54 3.27
C THR A 208 0.17 -16.61 2.65
N ILE A 209 -0.05 -17.88 2.98
CA ILE A 209 0.70 -19.00 2.37
C ILE A 209 0.47 -19.04 0.85
N GLU A 210 -0.77 -18.85 0.39
CA GLU A 210 -1.11 -18.80 -1.04
C GLU A 210 -0.57 -17.55 -1.76
N ALA A 211 -0.09 -16.54 -1.03
CA ALA A 211 0.47 -15.31 -1.59
C ALA A 211 2.01 -15.25 -1.49
N VAL A 212 2.67 -16.31 -1.03
CA VAL A 212 4.11 -16.30 -0.70
C VAL A 212 4.99 -15.86 -1.88
N ASP A 213 4.66 -16.25 -3.11
CA ASP A 213 5.41 -15.89 -4.31
C ASP A 213 5.50 -14.37 -4.50
N ILE A 214 4.37 -13.68 -4.28
CA ILE A 214 4.28 -12.22 -4.37
C ILE A 214 5.07 -11.59 -3.22
N MET A 215 4.93 -12.13 -2.01
CA MET A 215 5.61 -11.60 -0.82
C MET A 215 7.13 -11.68 -0.96
N VAL A 216 7.67 -12.81 -1.44
CA VAL A 216 9.12 -12.99 -1.63
C VAL A 216 9.65 -11.99 -2.64
N PHE A 217 8.96 -11.79 -3.77
CA PHE A 217 9.36 -10.78 -4.75
C PHE A 217 9.42 -9.37 -4.15
N ILE A 218 8.40 -8.99 -3.39
CA ILE A 218 8.32 -7.68 -2.72
C ILE A 218 9.50 -7.50 -1.75
N LEU A 219 9.78 -8.49 -0.91
CA LEU A 219 10.88 -8.41 0.05
C LEU A 219 12.25 -8.29 -0.65
N VAL A 220 12.46 -9.03 -1.75
CA VAL A 220 13.69 -8.94 -2.55
C VAL A 220 13.81 -7.56 -3.20
N LEU A 221 12.73 -7.02 -3.75
CA LEU A 221 12.70 -5.67 -4.31
C LEU A 221 13.05 -4.60 -3.26
N GLY A 222 12.44 -4.68 -2.08
CA GLY A 222 12.75 -3.78 -0.95
C GLY A 222 14.21 -3.88 -0.51
N GLY A 223 14.75 -5.11 -0.44
CA GLY A 223 16.15 -5.33 -0.11
C GLY A 223 17.10 -4.74 -1.16
N LEU A 224 16.82 -4.93 -2.45
CA LEU A 224 17.57 -4.30 -3.55
C LEU A 224 17.57 -2.77 -3.41
N ILE A 225 16.40 -2.15 -3.19
CA ILE A 225 16.27 -0.70 -2.98
C ILE A 225 17.07 -0.26 -1.76
N GLY A 226 17.01 -1.01 -0.65
CA GLY A 226 17.76 -0.75 0.57
C GLY A 226 19.27 -0.69 0.34
N VAL A 227 19.83 -1.63 -0.43
CA VAL A 227 21.27 -1.67 -0.76
C VAL A 227 21.65 -0.51 -1.69
N VAL A 228 20.84 -0.22 -2.72
CA VAL A 228 21.09 0.90 -3.63
C VAL A 228 21.07 2.23 -2.87
N LYS A 229 20.12 2.40 -1.94
CA LYS A 229 20.07 3.57 -1.05
C LYS A 229 21.31 3.66 -0.16
N ALA A 230 21.68 2.59 0.53
CA ALA A 230 22.84 2.56 1.40
C ALA A 230 24.17 2.81 0.66
N SER A 231 24.25 2.47 -0.64
CA SER A 231 25.42 2.77 -1.47
C SER A 231 25.66 4.27 -1.73
N GLY A 232 24.70 5.13 -1.40
CA GLY A 232 24.74 6.57 -1.70
C GLY A 232 24.67 6.88 -3.19
N ALA A 233 24.29 5.91 -4.03
CA ALA A 233 24.21 6.07 -5.47
C ALA A 233 23.09 7.04 -5.89
N PHE A 234 21.90 6.95 -5.26
CA PHE A 234 20.80 7.89 -5.45
C PHE A 234 21.20 9.32 -5.10
N GLU A 235 21.73 9.53 -3.89
CA GLU A 235 22.21 10.84 -3.40
C GLU A 235 23.24 11.47 -4.35
N SER A 236 24.24 10.69 -4.76
CA SER A 236 25.32 11.19 -5.61
C SER A 236 24.85 11.50 -7.05
N GLY A 237 23.94 10.67 -7.58
CA GLY A 237 23.33 10.90 -8.89
C GLY A 237 22.51 12.18 -8.88
N LEU A 238 21.75 12.42 -7.82
CA LEU A 238 20.89 13.59 -7.68
C LEU A 238 21.67 14.89 -7.43
N LEU A 239 22.73 14.83 -6.62
CA LEU A 239 23.66 15.95 -6.44
C LEU A 239 24.40 16.29 -7.75
N ALA A 240 24.80 15.28 -8.52
CA ALA A 240 25.42 15.50 -9.84
C ALA A 240 24.44 16.13 -10.83
N LEU A 241 23.18 15.71 -10.82
CA LEU A 241 22.11 16.31 -11.61
C LEU A 241 21.94 17.79 -11.23
N THR A 242 21.85 18.09 -9.93
CA THR A 242 21.70 19.45 -9.41
C THR A 242 22.83 20.39 -9.83
N LYS A 243 24.09 19.92 -9.77
CA LYS A 243 25.24 20.73 -10.26
C LYS A 243 25.15 21.02 -11.76
N LYS A 244 24.66 20.06 -12.55
CA LYS A 244 24.52 20.18 -14.00
C LYS A 244 23.29 21.01 -14.42
N THR A 245 22.27 21.09 -13.57
CA THR A 245 21.05 21.88 -13.79
C THR A 245 21.10 23.30 -13.21
N LYS A 246 22.24 23.75 -12.67
CA LYS A 246 22.40 25.14 -12.20
C LYS A 246 22.07 26.14 -13.32
N GLY A 247 21.22 27.11 -13.03
CA GLY A 247 20.73 28.11 -13.99
C GLY A 247 19.52 27.69 -14.85
N HIS A 248 19.05 26.43 -14.72
CA HIS A 248 17.82 25.94 -15.36
C HIS A 248 16.93 25.28 -14.30
N GLU A 249 16.31 26.10 -13.45
CA GLU A 249 15.79 25.61 -12.18
C GLU A 249 14.63 24.62 -12.33
N PHE A 250 13.81 24.78 -13.36
CA PHE A 250 12.73 23.83 -13.63
C PHE A 250 13.24 22.48 -14.17
N LEU A 251 14.43 22.44 -14.79
CA LEU A 251 14.99 21.22 -15.39
C LEU A 251 15.20 20.11 -14.35
N LEU A 252 15.57 20.50 -13.11
CA LEU A 252 15.70 19.56 -12.01
C LEU A 252 14.35 18.95 -11.62
N ILE A 253 13.31 19.79 -11.44
CA ILE A 253 11.95 19.35 -11.13
C ILE A 253 11.44 18.41 -12.22
N PHE A 254 11.66 18.76 -13.49
CA PHE A 254 11.28 17.95 -14.64
C PHE A 254 11.90 16.55 -14.59
N PHE A 255 13.21 16.44 -14.40
CA PHE A 255 13.89 15.14 -14.34
C PHE A 255 13.50 14.33 -13.11
N VAL A 256 13.33 14.98 -11.96
CA VAL A 256 12.83 14.31 -10.74
C VAL A 256 11.42 13.78 -10.98
N ALA A 257 10.51 14.60 -11.53
CA ALA A 257 9.15 14.18 -11.80
C ALA A 257 9.10 13.00 -12.79
N ILE A 258 9.90 13.02 -13.86
CA ILE A 258 10.00 11.88 -14.79
C ILE A 258 10.51 10.63 -14.07
N LEU A 259 11.58 10.76 -13.27
CA LEU A 259 12.12 9.64 -12.51
C LEU A 259 11.06 9.06 -11.56
N MET A 260 10.26 9.92 -10.92
CA MET A 260 9.21 9.52 -10.00
C MET A 260 8.03 8.87 -10.73
N VAL A 261 7.58 9.42 -11.86
CA VAL A 261 6.56 8.77 -12.71
C VAL A 261 7.03 7.38 -13.16
N LEU A 262 8.27 7.27 -13.66
CA LEU A 262 8.84 5.98 -14.06
C LEU A 262 8.94 5.02 -12.87
N GLY A 263 9.40 5.51 -11.71
CA GLY A 263 9.42 4.72 -10.49
C GLY A 263 8.04 4.24 -10.05
N GLY A 264 7.02 5.09 -10.15
CA GLY A 264 5.63 4.76 -9.79
C GLY A 264 4.98 3.75 -10.73
N THR A 265 5.21 3.86 -12.05
CA THR A 265 4.61 2.94 -13.04
C THR A 265 5.35 1.61 -13.15
N LEU A 266 6.67 1.60 -12.92
CA LEU A 266 7.49 0.38 -13.06
C LEU A 266 7.61 -0.39 -11.75
N CYS A 267 7.78 0.32 -10.63
CA CYS A 267 8.13 -0.30 -9.34
C CYS A 267 7.19 0.10 -8.19
N GLY A 268 6.38 1.14 -8.34
CA GLY A 268 5.50 1.62 -7.26
C GLY A 268 6.24 2.27 -6.10
N ILE A 269 7.33 3.00 -6.35
CA ILE A 269 8.21 3.56 -5.31
C ILE A 269 7.61 4.71 -4.47
N GLU A 270 6.29 4.77 -4.30
CA GLU A 270 5.64 5.86 -3.57
C GLU A 270 6.10 5.95 -2.11
N GLU A 271 6.17 4.82 -1.41
CA GLU A 271 6.59 4.77 0.00
C GLU A 271 8.08 5.09 0.15
N GLU A 272 8.90 4.62 -0.79
CA GLU A 272 10.34 4.86 -0.81
C GLU A 272 10.70 6.26 -1.31
N ALA A 273 9.79 6.95 -2.01
CA ALA A 273 9.94 8.33 -2.44
C ALA A 273 10.19 9.28 -1.25
N VAL A 274 9.77 8.89 -0.05
CA VAL A 274 10.05 9.57 1.22
C VAL A 274 11.55 9.81 1.43
N ALA A 275 12.40 8.89 0.96
CA ALA A 275 13.85 8.99 1.09
C ALA A 275 14.46 10.17 0.30
N PHE A 276 13.76 10.70 -0.70
CA PHE A 276 14.28 11.77 -1.56
C PHE A 276 14.06 13.17 -0.95
N TYR A 277 13.14 13.34 0.00
CA TYR A 277 12.83 14.65 0.57
C TYR A 277 14.03 15.33 1.26
N PRO A 278 14.81 14.67 2.14
CA PRO A 278 15.95 15.30 2.80
C PRO A 278 17.02 15.82 1.84
N ILE A 279 17.07 15.28 0.62
CA ILE A 279 18.05 15.68 -0.40
C ILE A 279 17.46 16.77 -1.30
N LEU A 280 16.22 16.59 -1.75
CA LEU A 280 15.61 17.46 -2.76
C LEU A 280 14.99 18.73 -2.18
N VAL A 281 14.40 18.66 -0.98
CA VAL A 281 13.74 19.81 -0.37
C VAL A 281 14.71 20.97 -0.16
N PRO A 282 15.91 20.79 0.44
CA PRO A 282 16.86 21.90 0.59
C PRO A 282 17.24 22.53 -0.75
N ILE A 283 17.33 21.72 -1.80
CA ILE A 283 17.67 22.18 -3.16
C ILE A 283 16.51 22.99 -3.74
N PHE A 284 15.27 22.52 -3.60
CA PHE A 284 14.08 23.25 -4.07
C PHE A 284 13.90 24.58 -3.33
N ILE A 285 14.13 24.61 -2.00
CA ILE A 285 14.14 25.83 -1.21
C ILE A 285 15.20 26.81 -1.73
N ALA A 286 16.44 26.34 -1.94
CA ALA A 286 17.53 27.16 -2.47
C ALA A 286 17.25 27.72 -3.88
N MET A 287 16.37 27.08 -4.64
CA MET A 287 15.93 27.50 -5.97
C MET A 287 14.69 28.41 -5.92
N GLY A 288 14.19 28.72 -4.73
CA GLY A 288 13.04 29.60 -4.50
C GLY A 288 11.68 28.92 -4.58
N TYR A 289 11.64 27.59 -4.57
CA TYR A 289 10.39 26.81 -4.61
C TYR A 289 9.88 26.48 -3.20
N ASP A 290 8.60 26.13 -3.13
CA ASP A 290 7.88 25.86 -1.88
C ASP A 290 7.75 24.35 -1.60
N SER A 291 7.10 24.05 -0.47
CA SER A 291 6.80 22.68 -0.05
C SER A 291 5.89 21.94 -1.04
N ILE A 292 4.98 22.66 -1.72
CA ILE A 292 4.07 22.06 -2.71
C ILE A 292 4.82 21.58 -3.94
N VAL A 293 5.78 22.35 -4.46
CA VAL A 293 6.65 21.88 -5.55
C VAL A 293 7.42 20.63 -5.12
N SER A 294 7.86 20.57 -3.87
CA SER A 294 8.57 19.40 -3.33
C SER A 294 7.70 18.15 -3.30
N VAL A 295 6.47 18.25 -2.76
CA VAL A 295 5.49 17.13 -2.75
C VAL A 295 5.05 16.78 -4.17
N GLY A 296 4.86 17.79 -5.02
CA GLY A 296 4.44 17.62 -6.40
C GLY A 296 5.47 16.88 -7.25
N ALA A 297 6.74 17.25 -7.14
CA ALA A 297 7.82 16.62 -7.91
C ALA A 297 8.10 15.18 -7.46
N ILE A 298 7.86 14.86 -6.17
CA ILE A 298 8.22 13.58 -5.56
C ILE A 298 6.99 12.67 -5.43
N PHE A 299 6.07 13.00 -4.52
CA PHE A 299 4.90 12.18 -4.22
C PHE A 299 3.89 12.19 -5.37
N LEU A 300 3.43 13.36 -5.83
CA LEU A 300 2.39 13.43 -6.86
C LEU A 300 2.83 12.75 -8.16
N ALA A 301 4.06 13.02 -8.59
CA ALA A 301 4.63 12.43 -9.80
C ALA A 301 4.71 10.89 -9.69
N SER A 302 5.17 10.36 -8.55
CA SER A 302 5.19 8.92 -8.29
C SER A 302 3.79 8.32 -8.32
N SER A 303 2.85 8.92 -7.57
CA SER A 303 1.47 8.46 -7.51
C SER A 303 0.73 8.57 -8.85
N ILE A 304 1.11 9.50 -9.73
CA ILE A 304 0.59 9.56 -11.11
C ILE A 304 1.13 8.42 -11.96
N GLY A 305 2.41 8.10 -11.81
CA GLY A 305 3.00 6.90 -12.39
C GLY A 305 2.24 5.64 -11.98
N THR A 306 1.83 5.52 -10.71
CA THR A 306 1.06 4.36 -10.27
C THR A 306 -0.43 4.42 -10.65
N CYS A 307 -1.03 5.61 -10.67
CA CYS A 307 -2.39 5.84 -11.17
C CYS A 307 -2.55 5.36 -12.62
N PHE A 308 -1.57 5.66 -13.47
CA PHE A 308 -1.51 5.17 -14.86
C PHE A 308 -0.47 4.07 -15.03
N SER A 309 -0.41 3.16 -14.05
CA SER A 309 0.61 2.11 -14.04
C SER A 309 0.49 1.17 -15.24
N THR A 310 1.63 0.92 -15.88
CA THR A 310 1.79 -0.01 -16.98
C THR A 310 2.12 -1.43 -16.52
N ILE A 311 3.03 -1.58 -15.56
CA ILE A 311 3.56 -2.89 -15.12
C ILE A 311 3.79 -2.99 -13.60
N ASN A 312 3.32 -2.03 -12.82
CA ASN A 312 3.63 -1.98 -11.39
C ASN A 312 3.12 -3.25 -10.69
N PRO A 313 4.01 -4.01 -10.01
CA PRO A 313 3.67 -5.28 -9.37
C PRO A 313 2.62 -5.14 -8.25
N PHE A 314 2.56 -3.97 -7.61
CA PHE A 314 1.65 -3.66 -6.51
C PHE A 314 0.29 -3.15 -6.98
N SER A 315 0.15 -2.78 -8.26
CA SER A 315 -1.06 -2.17 -8.83
C SER A 315 -1.65 -3.03 -9.94
N VAL A 316 -1.27 -2.79 -11.19
CA VAL A 316 -1.89 -3.44 -12.35
C VAL A 316 -1.67 -4.95 -12.38
N VAL A 317 -0.49 -5.42 -11.96
CA VAL A 317 -0.16 -6.85 -12.00
C VAL A 317 -1.01 -7.62 -10.99
N ILE A 318 -1.03 -7.16 -9.74
CA ILE A 318 -1.81 -7.84 -8.69
C ILE A 318 -3.32 -7.77 -8.97
N ALA A 319 -3.81 -6.65 -9.52
CA ALA A 319 -5.22 -6.50 -9.89
C ALA A 319 -5.60 -7.42 -11.05
N SER A 320 -4.77 -7.49 -12.10
CA SER A 320 -4.98 -8.38 -13.25
C SER A 320 -4.99 -9.84 -12.81
N ASN A 321 -4.05 -10.23 -11.94
CA ASN A 321 -3.98 -11.58 -11.40
C ASN A 321 -5.21 -11.92 -10.55
N ALA A 322 -5.67 -10.99 -9.71
CA ALA A 322 -6.89 -11.18 -8.93
C ALA A 322 -8.16 -11.20 -9.81
N ALA A 323 -8.13 -10.55 -10.98
CA ALA A 323 -9.17 -10.61 -12.00
C ALA A 323 -9.08 -11.87 -12.89
N GLY A 324 -8.01 -12.66 -12.76
CA GLY A 324 -7.77 -13.89 -13.52
C GLY A 324 -7.31 -13.65 -14.96
N ILE A 325 -6.69 -12.50 -15.23
CA ILE A 325 -6.21 -12.08 -16.56
C ILE A 325 -4.72 -11.74 -16.55
N ASP A 326 -4.08 -11.81 -17.71
CA ASP A 326 -2.72 -11.31 -17.91
C ASP A 326 -2.70 -9.76 -17.87
N PHE A 327 -1.74 -9.19 -17.13
CA PHE A 327 -1.64 -7.74 -16.98
C PHE A 327 -1.19 -7.02 -18.26
N THR A 328 -0.60 -7.73 -19.22
CA THR A 328 -0.21 -7.18 -20.52
C THR A 328 -1.43 -6.79 -21.37
N GLN A 329 -2.63 -7.28 -21.04
CA GLN A 329 -3.87 -6.82 -21.66
C GLN A 329 -4.14 -5.34 -21.32
N GLY A 330 -4.41 -4.52 -22.33
CA GLY A 330 -4.61 -3.08 -22.19
C GLY A 330 -3.32 -2.27 -21.97
N LEU A 331 -2.15 -2.87 -22.21
CA LEU A 331 -0.86 -2.22 -21.95
C LEU A 331 -0.66 -0.97 -22.82
N THR A 332 -1.09 -1.00 -24.09
CA THR A 332 -0.93 0.12 -25.03
C THR A 332 -1.65 1.37 -24.52
N GLU A 333 -2.90 1.21 -24.12
CA GLU A 333 -3.77 2.27 -23.64
C GLU A 333 -3.26 2.83 -22.31
N ARG A 334 -2.77 1.96 -21.42
CA ARG A 334 -2.10 2.39 -20.18
C ARG A 334 -0.79 3.15 -20.45
N ILE A 335 0.01 2.74 -21.44
CA ILE A 335 1.23 3.49 -21.82
C ILE A 335 0.87 4.89 -22.33
N ILE A 336 -0.12 4.98 -23.22
CA ILE A 336 -0.61 6.27 -23.74
C ILE A 336 -1.13 7.14 -22.59
N GLY A 337 -1.97 6.57 -21.72
CA GLY A 337 -2.48 7.25 -20.54
C GLY A 337 -1.38 7.76 -19.61
N CYS A 338 -0.36 6.93 -19.35
CA CYS A 338 0.79 7.29 -18.52
C CYS A 338 1.59 8.46 -19.11
N ILE A 339 1.86 8.44 -20.42
CA ILE A 339 2.57 9.54 -21.11
C ILE A 339 1.77 10.84 -21.02
N VAL A 340 0.46 10.79 -21.29
CA VAL A 340 -0.40 11.99 -21.23
C VAL A 340 -0.52 12.52 -19.80
N ALA A 341 -0.70 11.64 -18.82
CA ALA A 341 -0.79 12.02 -17.40
C ALA A 341 0.53 12.60 -16.88
N ALA A 342 1.67 12.02 -17.26
CA ALA A 342 2.98 12.56 -16.95
C ALA A 342 3.17 13.96 -17.56
N GLY A 343 2.81 14.13 -18.84
CA GLY A 343 2.85 15.43 -19.52
C GLY A 343 1.97 16.48 -18.84
N PHE A 344 0.76 16.10 -18.44
CA PHE A 344 -0.15 16.97 -17.69
C PHE A 344 0.45 17.43 -16.36
N VAL A 345 0.92 16.49 -15.52
CA VAL A 345 1.46 16.81 -14.19
C VAL A 345 2.73 17.64 -14.28
N ILE A 346 3.62 17.32 -15.22
CA ILE A 346 4.84 18.09 -15.45
C ILE A 346 4.50 19.52 -15.89
N THR A 347 3.53 19.69 -16.79
CA THR A 347 3.09 21.01 -17.26
C THR A 347 2.43 21.79 -16.12
N TYR A 348 1.64 21.12 -15.28
CA TYR A 348 1.01 21.73 -14.12
C TYR A 348 2.04 22.17 -13.07
N LEU A 349 3.04 21.34 -12.80
CA LEU A 349 4.18 21.69 -11.95
C LEU A 349 4.98 22.85 -12.52
N HIS A 350 5.18 22.90 -13.85
CA HIS A 350 5.86 24.01 -14.51
C HIS A 350 5.11 25.33 -14.30
N TRP A 351 3.81 25.32 -14.56
CA TRP A 351 2.94 26.48 -14.36
C TRP A 351 2.97 26.97 -12.92
N TYR A 352 2.81 26.06 -11.95
CA TYR A 352 2.81 26.38 -10.53
C TYR A 352 4.17 26.94 -10.08
N SER A 353 5.27 26.25 -10.45
CA SER A 353 6.64 26.67 -10.15
C SER A 353 6.96 28.06 -10.69
N LYS A 354 6.53 28.36 -11.92
CA LYS A 354 6.72 29.67 -12.55
C LYS A 354 5.96 30.78 -11.80
N LYS A 355 4.75 30.50 -11.32
CA LYS A 355 3.95 31.45 -10.55
C LYS A 355 4.57 31.73 -9.17
N VAL A 356 4.97 30.69 -8.44
CA VAL A 356 5.64 30.84 -7.13
C VAL A 356 6.95 31.62 -7.26
N LYS A 357 7.73 31.37 -8.32
CA LYS A 357 8.99 32.09 -8.56
C LYS A 357 8.78 33.57 -8.92
N ALA A 358 7.69 33.88 -9.62
CA ALA A 358 7.35 35.26 -10.01
C ALA A 358 6.77 36.07 -8.84
N ASP A 359 5.91 35.45 -8.03
CA ASP A 359 5.35 36.04 -6.81
C ASP A 359 5.23 34.95 -5.73
N PRO A 360 6.08 34.97 -4.69
CA PRO A 360 6.01 33.96 -3.64
C PRO A 360 4.67 33.91 -2.89
N LYS A 361 3.91 35.03 -2.85
CA LYS A 361 2.58 35.08 -2.21
C LYS A 361 1.53 34.26 -2.95
N PHE A 362 1.80 33.88 -4.20
CA PHE A 362 0.93 32.97 -4.96
C PHE A 362 0.89 31.56 -4.35
N SER A 363 1.96 31.14 -3.66
CA SER A 363 2.06 29.80 -3.09
C SER A 363 0.84 29.46 -2.23
N TYR A 364 0.21 28.32 -2.47
CA TYR A 364 -0.90 27.88 -1.61
C TYR A 364 -0.45 27.57 -0.19
N SER A 365 0.86 27.43 0.05
CA SER A 365 1.49 27.20 1.35
C SER A 365 2.32 28.39 1.82
N TYR A 366 2.01 29.61 1.38
CA TYR A 366 2.77 30.81 1.74
C TYR A 366 2.83 31.03 3.26
N ASP A 367 1.71 30.80 3.96
CA ASP A 367 1.59 31.03 5.41
C ASP A 367 2.55 30.16 6.23
N ASP A 368 2.89 28.96 5.75
CA ASP A 368 3.75 27.98 6.44
C ASP A 368 5.19 28.01 5.90
N ARG A 369 5.52 28.97 5.01
CA ARG A 369 6.79 28.97 4.28
C ARG A 369 8.00 29.15 5.19
N GLU A 370 7.93 30.05 6.15
CA GLU A 370 9.05 30.29 7.08
C GLU A 370 9.31 29.07 7.95
N GLU A 371 8.25 28.43 8.45
CA GLU A 371 8.34 27.20 9.25
C GLU A 371 8.93 26.06 8.42
N PHE A 372 8.43 25.86 7.19
CA PHE A 372 8.96 24.87 6.26
C PHE A 372 10.43 25.10 5.93
N ASN A 373 10.80 26.35 5.61
CA ASN A 373 12.19 26.71 5.36
C ASN A 373 13.03 26.45 6.61
N SER A 374 12.65 26.91 7.79
CA SER A 374 13.44 26.67 9.01
C SER A 374 13.73 25.18 9.30
N MET A 375 12.81 24.29 8.90
CA MET A 375 12.94 22.84 9.11
C MET A 375 13.86 22.14 8.10
N TRP A 376 13.89 22.62 6.86
CA TRP A 376 14.59 21.96 5.75
C TRP A 376 15.69 22.79 5.09
N GLU A 377 15.81 24.07 5.45
CA GLU A 377 16.86 24.99 5.06
C GLU A 377 18.11 24.65 5.86
N ILE A 378 18.68 23.50 5.54
CA ILE A 378 20.06 23.20 5.86
C ILE A 378 20.86 23.90 4.77
N ALA A 379 21.63 24.94 5.13
CA ALA A 379 22.64 25.50 4.23
C ALA A 379 23.37 24.31 3.60
N PRO A 380 23.52 24.22 2.26
CA PRO A 380 24.10 23.04 1.63
C PRO A 380 25.40 22.76 2.34
N THR A 381 25.42 21.74 3.19
CA THR A 381 26.51 21.57 4.15
C THR A 381 27.74 21.44 3.28
N GLY A 382 28.58 22.47 3.35
CA GLY A 382 29.83 22.57 2.61
C GLY A 382 30.83 21.49 3.03
N GLU A 383 30.42 20.54 3.89
CA GLU A 383 31.28 19.53 4.48
C GLU A 383 30.91 18.07 4.16
N ASP A 384 29.87 17.79 3.36
CA ASP A 384 29.68 16.47 2.72
C ASP A 384 29.86 16.48 1.19
N GLY A 385 30.60 17.48 0.70
CA GLY A 385 31.11 17.58 -0.67
C GLY A 385 32.02 16.42 -1.15
N LYS A 386 32.12 15.33 -0.38
CA LYS A 386 32.94 14.14 -0.68
C LYS A 386 32.18 13.00 -1.35
N SER A 387 30.85 13.08 -1.52
CA SER A 387 30.13 12.05 -2.28
C SER A 387 30.29 12.27 -3.79
N LYS A 388 31.48 11.99 -4.33
CA LYS A 388 31.74 12.05 -5.78
C LYS A 388 30.83 11.03 -6.49
N PHE A 389 30.26 11.41 -7.63
CA PHE A 389 29.51 10.51 -8.50
C PHE A 389 30.48 9.58 -9.26
N THR A 390 31.01 8.59 -8.52
CA THR A 390 32.03 7.66 -9.00
C THR A 390 31.48 6.71 -10.06
N THR A 391 32.37 6.13 -10.87
CA THR A 391 32.01 5.08 -11.85
C THR A 391 31.30 3.91 -11.18
N ARG A 392 31.68 3.56 -9.95
CA ARG A 392 31.01 2.55 -9.13
C ARG A 392 29.54 2.89 -8.86
N LYS A 393 29.24 4.11 -8.45
CA LYS A 393 27.85 4.57 -8.22
C LYS A 393 27.04 4.65 -9.52
N LYS A 394 27.67 5.04 -10.63
CA LYS A 394 27.06 4.96 -11.96
C LYS A 394 26.68 3.52 -12.32
N LEU A 395 27.59 2.57 -12.11
CA LEU A 395 27.34 1.16 -12.38
C LEU A 395 26.21 0.61 -11.51
N ILE A 396 26.16 0.96 -10.23
CA ILE A 396 25.05 0.58 -9.32
C ILE A 396 23.70 1.09 -9.85
N LEU A 397 23.63 2.38 -10.25
CA LEU A 397 22.40 2.93 -10.84
C LEU A 397 22.02 2.25 -12.16
N ILE A 398 22.99 1.95 -13.03
CA ILE A 398 22.73 1.25 -14.30
C ILE A 398 22.18 -0.15 -14.03
N LEU A 399 22.81 -0.92 -13.13
CA LEU A 399 22.36 -2.26 -12.76
C LEU A 399 20.95 -2.21 -12.17
N PHE A 400 20.68 -1.25 -11.29
CA PHE A 400 19.35 -1.03 -10.73
C PHE A 400 18.31 -0.63 -11.78
N VAL A 401 18.66 0.22 -12.76
CA VAL A 401 17.71 0.61 -13.81
C VAL A 401 17.44 -0.55 -14.77
N VAL A 402 18.46 -1.35 -15.11
CA VAL A 402 18.35 -2.48 -16.06
C VAL A 402 17.45 -3.60 -15.54
N THR A 403 17.30 -3.78 -14.23
CA THR A 403 16.40 -4.82 -13.68
C THR A 403 14.95 -4.63 -14.16
N PHE A 404 14.49 -3.39 -14.35
CA PHE A 404 13.10 -3.12 -14.72
C PHE A 404 12.79 -3.41 -16.20
N PRO A 405 13.56 -2.94 -17.20
CA PRO A 405 13.38 -3.38 -18.59
C PRO A 405 13.57 -4.89 -18.77
N LEU A 406 14.51 -5.50 -18.02
CA LEU A 406 14.69 -6.96 -18.06
C LEU A 406 13.45 -7.69 -17.51
N MET A 407 12.86 -7.19 -16.43
CA MET A 407 11.61 -7.70 -15.88
C MET A 407 10.49 -7.62 -16.92
N VAL A 408 10.31 -6.46 -17.56
CA VAL A 408 9.31 -6.26 -18.62
C VAL A 408 9.49 -7.29 -19.73
N TRP A 409 10.70 -7.40 -20.25
CA TRP A 409 11.02 -8.37 -21.30
C TRP A 409 10.78 -9.81 -20.82
N GLY A 410 11.20 -10.15 -19.60
CA GLY A 410 11.03 -11.48 -19.03
C GLY A 410 9.57 -11.88 -18.90
N VAL A 411 8.70 -10.97 -18.47
CA VAL A 411 7.27 -11.28 -18.41
C VAL A 411 6.65 -11.34 -19.79
N MET A 412 6.89 -10.33 -20.64
CA MET A 412 6.24 -10.22 -21.95
C MET A 412 6.68 -11.30 -22.95
N SER A 413 7.95 -11.71 -22.92
CA SER A 413 8.50 -12.64 -23.92
C SER A 413 8.77 -14.04 -23.37
N GLN A 414 9.10 -14.16 -22.09
CA GLN A 414 9.55 -15.42 -21.49
C GLN A 414 8.53 -16.03 -20.51
N GLY A 415 7.37 -15.39 -20.33
CA GLY A 415 6.33 -15.86 -19.42
C GLY A 415 6.77 -15.90 -17.95
N TRP A 416 7.70 -15.02 -17.55
CA TRP A 416 8.20 -15.00 -16.18
C TRP A 416 7.09 -14.72 -15.17
N TRP A 417 7.08 -15.49 -14.09
CA TRP A 417 6.24 -15.26 -12.92
C TRP A 417 7.05 -14.71 -11.73
N PHE A 418 6.36 -14.40 -10.63
CA PHE A 418 6.97 -13.80 -9.43
C PHE A 418 8.22 -14.52 -8.92
N PRO A 419 8.29 -15.87 -8.83
CA PRO A 419 9.51 -16.54 -8.40
C PRO A 419 10.71 -16.25 -9.31
N THR A 420 10.52 -16.29 -10.63
CA THR A 420 11.57 -16.01 -11.62
C THR A 420 11.98 -14.53 -11.58
N MET A 421 11.01 -13.63 -11.45
CA MET A 421 11.28 -12.20 -11.26
C MET A 421 12.08 -11.95 -9.97
N ALA A 422 11.69 -12.58 -8.86
CA ALA A 422 12.39 -12.47 -7.59
C ALA A 422 13.83 -12.97 -7.71
N ALA A 423 14.05 -14.11 -8.37
CA ALA A 423 15.40 -14.64 -8.60
C ALA A 423 16.26 -13.69 -9.45
N SER A 424 15.68 -13.07 -10.48
CA SER A 424 16.37 -12.06 -11.30
C SER A 424 16.77 -10.84 -10.46
N PHE A 425 15.82 -10.25 -9.71
CA PHE A 425 16.10 -9.10 -8.84
C PHE A 425 17.12 -9.44 -7.75
N LEU A 426 17.04 -10.64 -7.17
CA LEU A 426 18.01 -11.11 -6.19
C LEU A 426 19.40 -11.24 -6.80
N SER A 427 19.51 -11.71 -8.04
CA SER A 427 20.79 -11.81 -8.75
C SER A 427 21.45 -10.44 -8.91
N PHE A 428 20.68 -9.42 -9.34
CA PHE A 428 21.17 -8.05 -9.41
C PHE A 428 21.46 -7.45 -8.02
N ALA A 429 20.65 -7.77 -7.02
CA ALA A 429 20.88 -7.36 -5.64
C ALA A 429 22.23 -7.89 -5.14
N ILE A 430 22.56 -9.16 -5.38
CA ILE A 430 23.85 -9.75 -5.01
C ILE A 430 25.02 -9.02 -5.69
N ILE A 431 24.90 -8.74 -6.99
CA ILE A 431 25.94 -7.99 -7.73
C ILE A 431 26.11 -6.58 -7.13
N ILE A 432 25.01 -5.88 -6.86
CA ILE A 432 25.02 -4.55 -6.26
C ILE A 432 25.55 -4.59 -4.83
N MET A 433 25.23 -5.62 -4.04
CA MET A 433 25.76 -5.84 -2.70
C MET A 433 27.28 -6.05 -2.76
N PHE A 434 27.78 -6.89 -3.66
CA PHE A 434 29.22 -7.07 -3.85
C PHE A 434 29.91 -5.76 -4.23
N LEU A 435 29.34 -5.04 -5.21
CA LEU A 435 29.81 -3.73 -5.59
C LEU A 435 29.73 -2.75 -4.43
N THR A 436 28.77 -2.82 -3.51
CA THR A 436 28.56 -1.90 -2.38
C THR A 436 29.41 -2.26 -1.14
N ALA A 437 29.73 -3.54 -0.97
CA ALA A 437 30.56 -4.05 0.11
C ALA A 437 32.05 -3.73 -0.09
N THR A 438 32.52 -3.71 -1.34
CA THR A 438 33.96 -3.66 -1.69
C THR A 438 34.51 -2.24 -1.92
N GLY A 439 35.84 -2.07 -1.84
CA GLY A 439 36.56 -0.82 -2.13
C GLY A 439 36.84 0.06 -0.90
N LYS A 440 37.60 1.16 -1.09
CA LYS A 440 38.13 2.01 0.01
C LYS A 440 37.07 2.54 0.99
N ASN A 441 35.84 2.76 0.52
CA ASN A 441 34.69 3.19 1.33
C ASN A 441 33.51 2.21 1.15
N GLY A 442 33.78 0.91 1.00
CA GLY A 442 32.72 -0.11 0.96
C GLY A 442 32.08 -0.28 2.35
N LEU A 443 30.80 -0.65 2.38
CA LEU A 443 30.06 -0.87 3.63
C LEU A 443 30.47 -2.16 4.36
N GLY A 444 31.34 -2.98 3.76
CA GLY A 444 31.61 -4.33 4.22
C GLY A 444 30.42 -5.27 4.02
N GLU A 445 30.61 -6.55 4.33
CA GLU A 445 29.55 -7.57 4.23
C GLU A 445 28.37 -7.24 5.16
N THR A 446 28.65 -7.01 6.45
CA THR A 446 27.61 -6.73 7.46
C THR A 446 26.79 -5.50 7.07
N GLY A 447 27.44 -4.42 6.61
CA GLY A 447 26.73 -3.20 6.25
C GLY A 447 25.81 -3.37 5.03
N VAL A 448 26.17 -4.18 4.03
CA VAL A 448 25.28 -4.45 2.89
C VAL A 448 24.16 -5.42 3.25
N VAL A 449 24.41 -6.41 4.09
CA VAL A 449 23.38 -7.35 4.57
C VAL A 449 22.36 -6.60 5.43
N ASP A 450 22.81 -5.76 6.35
CA ASP A 450 21.93 -4.91 7.17
C ASP A 450 21.10 -3.97 6.31
N ALA A 451 21.71 -3.37 5.26
CA ALA A 451 20.99 -2.53 4.32
C ALA A 451 19.91 -3.30 3.54
N PHE A 452 20.22 -4.53 3.10
CA PHE A 452 19.25 -5.40 2.42
C PHE A 452 18.11 -5.79 3.37
N VAL A 453 18.41 -6.24 4.58
CA VAL A 453 17.41 -6.62 5.59
C VAL A 453 16.53 -5.43 5.97
N LYS A 454 17.11 -4.25 6.17
CA LYS A 454 16.37 -3.03 6.47
C LYS A 454 15.48 -2.56 5.31
N GLY A 455 15.95 -2.74 4.07
CA GLY A 455 15.14 -2.51 2.88
C GLY A 455 13.95 -3.46 2.82
N ALA A 456 14.20 -4.76 2.94
CA ALA A 456 13.16 -5.79 2.92
C ALA A 456 12.15 -5.61 4.07
N SER A 457 12.61 -5.25 5.28
CA SER A 457 11.75 -5.08 6.45
C SER A 457 10.73 -3.95 6.29
N SER A 458 11.08 -2.90 5.53
CA SER A 458 10.16 -1.80 5.23
C SER A 458 8.93 -2.24 4.44
N LEU A 459 9.01 -3.34 3.68
CA LEU A 459 7.91 -3.86 2.86
C LEU A 459 7.16 -5.05 3.48
N VAL A 460 7.50 -5.44 4.72
CA VAL A 460 6.80 -6.51 5.44
C VAL A 460 5.33 -6.17 5.66
N GLY A 461 5.01 -4.91 6.00
CA GLY A 461 3.62 -4.48 6.18
C GLY A 461 2.78 -4.65 4.91
N VAL A 462 3.29 -4.16 3.78
CA VAL A 462 2.62 -4.22 2.47
C VAL A 462 2.43 -5.67 2.01
N SER A 463 3.46 -6.50 2.12
CA SER A 463 3.39 -7.92 1.75
C SER A 463 2.39 -8.71 2.61
N LEU A 464 2.29 -8.43 3.91
CA LEU A 464 1.31 -9.08 4.79
C LEU A 464 -0.13 -8.66 4.45
N ILE A 465 -0.37 -7.40 4.12
CA ILE A 465 -1.71 -6.92 3.69
C ILE A 465 -2.20 -7.75 2.49
N ILE A 466 -1.32 -8.00 1.52
CA ILE A 466 -1.64 -8.82 0.34
C ILE A 466 -2.01 -10.26 0.73
N GLY A 467 -1.22 -10.88 1.60
CA GLY A 467 -1.48 -12.25 2.08
C GLY A 467 -2.80 -12.37 2.85
N LEU A 468 -3.04 -11.44 3.79
CA LEU A 468 -4.27 -11.41 4.59
C LEU A 468 -5.51 -11.16 3.73
N ALA A 469 -5.42 -10.26 2.74
CA ALA A 469 -6.51 -9.99 1.81
C ALA A 469 -6.92 -11.23 1.00
N ARG A 470 -5.96 -12.09 0.63
CA ARG A 470 -6.25 -13.36 -0.06
C ARG A 470 -7.07 -14.33 0.79
N GLY A 471 -6.96 -14.23 2.12
CA GLY A 471 -7.79 -14.99 3.05
C GLY A 471 -9.29 -14.65 2.94
N ILE A 472 -9.64 -13.40 2.65
CA ILE A 472 -11.04 -12.99 2.44
C ILE A 472 -11.63 -13.74 1.25
N ASN A 473 -10.92 -13.76 0.12
CA ASN A 473 -11.34 -14.49 -1.07
C ASN A 473 -11.50 -15.99 -0.82
N LEU A 474 -10.59 -16.57 -0.03
CA LEU A 474 -10.69 -17.97 0.37
C LEU A 474 -12.00 -18.26 1.13
N VAL A 475 -12.40 -17.38 2.05
CA VAL A 475 -13.68 -17.52 2.78
C VAL A 475 -14.86 -17.45 1.83
N LEU A 476 -14.91 -16.44 0.96
CA LEU A 476 -16.03 -16.24 0.03
C LEU A 476 -16.18 -17.41 -0.96
N ASN A 477 -15.04 -17.91 -1.48
CA ASN A 477 -15.01 -19.02 -2.43
C ASN A 477 -15.37 -20.37 -1.78
N ASN A 478 -14.85 -20.63 -0.58
CA ASN A 478 -15.17 -21.87 0.15
C ASN A 478 -16.63 -21.86 0.64
N GLY A 479 -17.14 -20.69 1.03
CA GLY A 479 -18.55 -20.49 1.37
C GLY A 479 -19.50 -20.57 0.18
N LYS A 480 -18.96 -20.63 -1.05
CA LYS A 480 -19.72 -20.63 -2.31
C LYS A 480 -20.64 -19.41 -2.42
N ILE A 481 -20.19 -18.24 -1.95
CA ILE A 481 -20.99 -16.99 -2.01
C ILE A 481 -20.49 -15.99 -3.05
N SER A 482 -19.24 -16.11 -3.53
CA SER A 482 -18.69 -15.21 -4.57
C SER A 482 -19.55 -15.18 -5.84
N ASP A 483 -19.95 -16.35 -6.34
CA ASP A 483 -20.77 -16.48 -7.55
C ASP A 483 -22.21 -15.97 -7.32
N THR A 484 -22.72 -16.09 -6.10
CA THR A 484 -24.01 -15.49 -5.73
C THR A 484 -23.94 -13.97 -5.75
N MET A 485 -22.90 -13.39 -5.14
CA MET A 485 -22.68 -11.95 -5.16
C MET A 485 -22.52 -11.44 -6.60
N LEU A 486 -21.80 -12.19 -7.43
CA LEU A 486 -21.69 -11.93 -8.85
C LEU A 486 -23.07 -11.96 -9.52
N GLN A 487 -23.88 -13.00 -9.36
CA GLN A 487 -25.21 -13.09 -9.99
C GLN A 487 -26.12 -11.90 -9.64
N TYR A 488 -26.15 -11.48 -8.37
CA TYR A 488 -26.95 -10.30 -7.98
C TYR A 488 -26.40 -9.02 -8.62
N SER A 489 -25.08 -8.82 -8.56
CA SER A 489 -24.43 -7.64 -9.12
C SER A 489 -24.58 -7.58 -10.65
N SER A 490 -24.45 -8.72 -11.34
CA SER A 490 -24.69 -8.89 -12.78
C SER A 490 -26.11 -8.48 -13.16
N THR A 491 -27.10 -8.82 -12.34
CA THR A 491 -28.51 -8.45 -12.59
C THR A 491 -28.72 -6.94 -12.48
N LEU A 492 -28.01 -6.27 -11.56
CA LEU A 492 -28.07 -4.81 -11.40
C LEU A 492 -27.46 -4.07 -12.60
N VAL A 493 -26.43 -4.63 -13.23
CA VAL A 493 -25.71 -3.99 -14.34
C VAL A 493 -26.12 -4.49 -15.73
N ALA A 494 -26.96 -5.53 -15.82
CA ALA A 494 -27.32 -6.19 -17.08
C ALA A 494 -27.94 -5.27 -18.14
N HIS A 495 -28.56 -4.16 -17.72
CA HIS A 495 -29.18 -3.18 -18.64
C HIS A 495 -28.30 -1.95 -18.88
N MET A 496 -27.07 -1.93 -18.38
CA MET A 496 -26.13 -0.83 -18.59
C MET A 496 -25.36 -1.02 -19.89
N SER A 497 -25.18 0.05 -20.66
CA SER A 497 -24.20 0.06 -21.76
C SER A 497 -22.78 -0.05 -21.21
N GLY A 498 -21.86 -0.70 -21.92
CA GLY A 498 -20.44 -0.81 -21.55
C GLY A 498 -19.79 0.53 -21.11
N PRO A 499 -19.93 1.64 -21.87
CA PRO A 499 -19.38 2.94 -21.48
C PRO A 499 -19.94 3.49 -20.16
N MET A 500 -21.24 3.35 -19.94
CA MET A 500 -21.86 3.75 -18.66
C MET A 500 -21.38 2.87 -17.51
N PHE A 501 -21.30 1.56 -17.72
CA PHE A 501 -20.82 0.60 -16.73
C PHE A 501 -19.41 0.96 -16.25
N ILE A 502 -18.49 1.26 -17.19
CA ILE A 502 -17.11 1.52 -16.80
C ILE A 502 -16.92 2.85 -16.05
N VAL A 503 -17.70 3.88 -16.41
CA VAL A 503 -17.72 5.15 -15.67
C VAL A 503 -18.28 4.95 -14.26
N VAL A 504 -19.31 4.12 -14.09
CA VAL A 504 -19.81 3.77 -12.76
C VAL A 504 -18.76 2.98 -11.97
N MET A 505 -18.04 2.06 -12.60
CA MET A 505 -16.93 1.34 -11.94
C MET A 505 -15.82 2.28 -11.48
N LEU A 506 -15.43 3.26 -12.30
CA LEU A 506 -14.47 4.31 -11.92
C LEU A 506 -14.92 5.02 -10.63
N LEU A 507 -16.19 5.43 -10.55
CA LEU A 507 -16.75 6.10 -9.37
C LEU A 507 -16.86 5.17 -8.15
N ILE A 508 -17.20 3.90 -8.35
CA ILE A 508 -17.20 2.90 -7.28
C ILE A 508 -15.79 2.77 -6.70
N PHE A 509 -14.75 2.65 -7.52
CA PHE A 509 -13.37 2.56 -7.03
C PHE A 509 -12.89 3.85 -6.38
N PHE A 510 -13.34 5.01 -6.85
CA PHE A 510 -13.12 6.28 -6.16
C PHE A 510 -13.70 6.28 -4.75
N LEU A 511 -14.95 5.85 -4.57
CA LEU A 511 -15.57 5.76 -3.24
C LEU A 511 -14.93 4.68 -2.37
N LEU A 512 -14.64 3.51 -2.93
CA LEU A 512 -13.98 2.42 -2.20
C LEU A 512 -12.56 2.79 -1.80
N GLY A 513 -11.84 3.61 -2.56
CA GLY A 513 -10.52 4.11 -2.21
C GLY A 513 -10.50 4.92 -0.91
N PHE A 514 -11.62 5.54 -0.53
CA PHE A 514 -11.75 6.25 0.74
C PHE A 514 -11.88 5.28 1.91
N ILE A 515 -12.63 4.19 1.71
CA ILE A 515 -12.91 3.16 2.71
C ILE A 515 -11.69 2.25 2.91
N VAL A 516 -11.07 1.85 1.80
CA VAL A 516 -9.90 0.97 1.73
C VAL A 516 -8.75 1.76 1.08
N PRO A 517 -8.02 2.57 1.87
CA PRO A 517 -6.91 3.42 1.43
C PRO A 517 -5.63 2.60 1.21
N SER A 518 -5.77 1.42 0.60
CA SER A 518 -4.69 0.53 0.21
C SER A 518 -5.01 0.03 -1.19
N PHE A 519 -4.17 0.40 -2.16
CA PHE A 519 -4.41 0.01 -3.55
C PHE A 519 -4.26 -1.50 -3.73
N SER A 520 -3.11 -2.08 -3.40
CA SER A 520 -2.91 -3.53 -3.51
C SER A 520 -3.95 -4.33 -2.72
N GLY A 521 -4.34 -3.86 -1.52
CA GLY A 521 -5.38 -4.50 -0.72
C GLY A 521 -6.77 -4.45 -1.37
N LEU A 522 -7.17 -3.31 -1.92
CA LEU A 522 -8.45 -3.16 -2.62
C LEU A 522 -8.48 -3.98 -3.91
N ALA A 523 -7.38 -4.06 -4.66
CA ALA A 523 -7.27 -4.92 -5.85
C ALA A 523 -7.58 -6.38 -5.51
N VAL A 524 -6.87 -6.94 -4.53
CA VAL A 524 -7.05 -8.35 -4.14
C VAL A 524 -8.47 -8.61 -3.66
N LEU A 525 -9.07 -7.67 -2.93
CA LEU A 525 -10.42 -7.79 -2.41
C LEU A 525 -11.50 -7.72 -3.50
N SER A 526 -11.36 -6.79 -4.44
CA SER A 526 -12.46 -6.38 -5.32
C SER A 526 -12.46 -7.07 -6.68
N MET A 527 -11.29 -7.35 -7.23
CA MET A 527 -11.16 -7.89 -8.61
C MET A 527 -11.86 -9.23 -8.82
N PRO A 528 -11.85 -10.19 -7.89
CA PRO A 528 -12.57 -11.46 -8.08
C PRO A 528 -14.09 -11.30 -8.23
N ILE A 529 -14.64 -10.17 -7.77
CA ILE A 529 -16.08 -9.89 -7.78
C ILE A 529 -16.43 -8.90 -8.89
N LEU A 530 -15.69 -7.79 -8.99
CA LEU A 530 -16.02 -6.68 -9.89
C LEU A 530 -15.51 -6.89 -11.31
N ALA A 531 -14.36 -7.55 -11.51
CA ALA A 531 -13.83 -7.76 -12.86
C ALA A 531 -14.75 -8.67 -13.71
N PRO A 532 -15.30 -9.80 -13.20
CA PRO A 532 -16.22 -10.63 -13.98
C PRO A 532 -17.55 -9.94 -14.36
N LEU A 533 -17.91 -8.81 -13.74
CA LEU A 533 -19.08 -8.04 -14.17
C LEU A 533 -18.90 -7.45 -15.57
N ALA A 534 -17.66 -7.23 -16.01
CA ALA A 534 -17.35 -6.79 -17.37
C ALA A 534 -17.94 -7.72 -18.44
N ASP A 535 -17.94 -9.03 -18.17
CA ASP A 535 -18.43 -10.06 -19.10
C ASP A 535 -19.95 -9.89 -19.37
N THR A 536 -20.69 -9.38 -18.37
CA THR A 536 -22.15 -9.21 -18.44
C THR A 536 -22.57 -8.06 -19.35
N VAL A 537 -21.73 -7.03 -19.43
CA VAL A 537 -21.90 -5.87 -20.32
C VAL A 537 -21.03 -5.96 -21.57
N HIS A 538 -20.41 -7.13 -21.79
CA HIS A 538 -19.60 -7.46 -22.95
C HIS A 538 -18.39 -6.56 -23.18
N ILE A 539 -17.66 -6.21 -22.12
CA ILE A 539 -16.39 -5.49 -22.23
C ILE A 539 -15.23 -6.33 -21.67
N PRO A 540 -13.97 -6.08 -22.09
CA PRO A 540 -12.83 -6.80 -21.54
C PRO A 540 -12.62 -6.50 -20.04
N ARG A 541 -12.27 -7.52 -19.26
CA ARG A 541 -12.01 -7.39 -17.81
C ARG A 541 -10.85 -6.43 -17.48
N TYR A 542 -9.86 -6.29 -18.38
CA TYR A 542 -8.71 -5.40 -18.17
C TYR A 542 -9.13 -3.93 -18.09
N VAL A 543 -10.27 -3.56 -18.69
CA VAL A 543 -10.82 -2.20 -18.60
C VAL A 543 -11.27 -1.91 -17.17
N VAL A 544 -11.84 -2.91 -16.46
CA VAL A 544 -12.20 -2.78 -15.03
C VAL A 544 -10.95 -2.62 -14.16
N VAL A 545 -9.86 -3.32 -14.50
CA VAL A 545 -8.55 -3.11 -13.85
C VAL A 545 -8.07 -1.66 -14.05
N THR A 546 -8.14 -1.14 -15.28
CA THR A 546 -7.78 0.27 -15.56
C THR A 546 -8.70 1.24 -14.78
N ALA A 547 -10.00 0.96 -14.70
CA ALA A 547 -10.95 1.79 -13.93
C ALA A 547 -10.66 1.80 -12.43
N TYR A 548 -10.21 0.67 -11.89
CA TYR A 548 -9.71 0.57 -10.53
C TYR A 548 -8.49 1.47 -10.30
N GLN A 549 -7.50 1.41 -11.21
CA GLN A 549 -6.29 2.23 -11.07
C GLN A 549 -6.64 3.72 -11.03
N PHE A 550 -7.46 4.19 -11.96
CA PHE A 550 -7.83 5.61 -12.06
C PHE A 550 -8.73 6.04 -10.90
N GLY A 551 -9.78 5.27 -10.61
CA GLY A 551 -10.78 5.63 -9.60
C GLY A 551 -10.16 5.67 -8.22
N GLN A 552 -9.43 4.63 -7.85
CA GLN A 552 -8.81 4.57 -6.53
C GLN A 552 -7.74 5.65 -6.35
N TYR A 553 -6.89 5.91 -7.34
CA TYR A 553 -5.85 6.94 -7.20
C TYR A 553 -6.42 8.35 -7.12
N ALA A 554 -7.46 8.64 -7.90
CA ALA A 554 -8.18 9.90 -7.78
C ALA A 554 -8.62 10.16 -6.33
N MET A 555 -8.98 9.11 -5.56
CA MET A 555 -9.27 9.21 -4.14
C MET A 555 -8.03 9.19 -3.24
N LEU A 556 -6.99 8.40 -3.56
CA LEU A 556 -5.77 8.33 -2.73
C LEU A 556 -4.99 9.64 -2.70
N PHE A 557 -5.14 10.50 -3.72
CA PHE A 557 -4.65 11.88 -3.66
C PHE A 557 -5.29 12.71 -2.55
N LEU A 558 -6.47 12.30 -2.07
CA LEU A 558 -7.31 13.03 -1.10
C LEU A 558 -7.41 12.30 0.25
N ALA A 559 -7.32 10.97 0.26
CA ALA A 559 -7.66 10.15 1.42
C ALA A 559 -6.77 10.49 2.64
N PRO A 560 -7.35 10.93 3.78
CA PRO A 560 -6.59 11.28 4.98
C PRO A 560 -5.85 10.09 5.64
N THR A 561 -6.14 8.89 5.17
CA THR A 561 -5.53 7.63 5.60
C THR A 561 -4.47 7.12 4.64
N GLY A 562 -4.32 7.74 3.47
CA GLY A 562 -3.32 7.38 2.48
C GLY A 562 -1.94 7.96 2.81
N LEU A 563 -0.94 7.54 2.03
CA LEU A 563 0.46 7.98 2.14
C LEU A 563 0.61 9.50 2.01
N VAL A 564 -0.34 10.17 1.34
CA VAL A 564 -0.40 11.62 1.25
C VAL A 564 -0.32 12.28 2.62
N MET A 565 -1.09 11.83 3.62
CA MET A 565 -1.08 12.48 4.93
C MET A 565 0.23 12.27 5.69
N ALA A 566 0.85 11.10 5.56
CA ALA A 566 2.16 10.84 6.15
C ALA A 566 3.22 11.79 5.55
N THR A 567 3.17 11.99 4.22
CA THR A 567 4.05 12.91 3.50
C THR A 567 3.84 14.36 3.95
N LEU A 568 2.57 14.80 4.02
CA LEU A 568 2.23 16.15 4.46
C LEU A 568 2.67 16.41 5.90
N GLN A 569 2.47 15.44 6.81
CA GLN A 569 2.90 15.56 8.20
C GLN A 569 4.42 15.63 8.33
N MET A 570 5.16 14.79 7.59
CA MET A 570 6.62 14.82 7.59
C MET A 570 7.16 16.19 7.13
N LEU A 571 6.51 16.82 6.16
CA LEU A 571 6.90 18.13 5.65
C LEU A 571 6.25 19.29 6.42
N ASN A 572 5.49 19.00 7.47
CA ASN A 572 4.73 19.97 8.25
C ASN A 572 3.84 20.89 7.39
N MET A 573 3.17 20.30 6.39
CA MET A 573 2.27 21.02 5.48
C MET A 573 0.80 20.77 5.82
N LYS A 574 0.00 21.85 5.84
CA LYS A 574 -1.44 21.75 6.04
C LYS A 574 -2.12 21.01 4.88
N TYR A 575 -3.03 20.09 5.20
CA TYR A 575 -3.83 19.36 4.21
C TYR A 575 -4.65 20.27 3.29
N SER A 576 -5.14 21.41 3.78
CA SER A 576 -5.87 22.39 2.98
C SER A 576 -5.04 22.96 1.81
N HIS A 577 -3.73 23.12 1.99
CA HIS A 577 -2.82 23.62 0.96
C HIS A 577 -2.67 22.58 -0.15
N TRP A 578 -2.47 21.31 0.25
CA TRP A 578 -2.43 20.19 -0.66
C TRP A 578 -3.75 20.02 -1.45
N LEU A 579 -4.89 20.06 -0.77
CA LEU A 579 -6.19 19.86 -1.41
C LEU A 579 -6.45 20.89 -2.52
N ARG A 580 -6.14 22.17 -2.28
CA ARG A 580 -6.26 23.23 -3.30
C ARG A 580 -5.35 22.98 -4.51
N PHE A 581 -4.14 22.48 -4.26
CA PHE A 581 -3.18 22.19 -5.31
C PHE A 581 -3.52 20.94 -6.12
N VAL A 582 -3.93 19.84 -5.48
CA VAL A 582 -4.11 18.53 -6.13
C VAL A 582 -5.46 18.39 -6.83
N TRP A 583 -6.46 19.19 -6.46
CA TRP A 583 -7.82 19.08 -7.01
C TRP A 583 -7.89 19.08 -8.55
N PRO A 584 -7.17 19.95 -9.29
CA PRO A 584 -7.12 19.87 -10.75
C PRO A 584 -6.61 18.53 -11.30
N VAL A 585 -5.71 17.87 -10.56
CA VAL A 585 -5.18 16.55 -10.94
C VAL A 585 -6.23 15.47 -10.72
N VAL A 586 -6.98 15.52 -9.63
CA VAL A 586 -8.11 14.60 -9.39
C VAL A 586 -9.15 14.74 -10.51
N VAL A 587 -9.53 15.96 -10.85
CA VAL A 587 -10.47 16.24 -11.94
C VAL A 587 -9.92 15.72 -13.28
N PHE A 588 -8.63 15.94 -13.55
CA PHE A 588 -7.97 15.38 -14.73
C PHE A 588 -8.09 13.86 -14.76
N VAL A 589 -7.76 13.15 -13.68
CA VAL A 589 -7.85 11.67 -13.65
C VAL A 589 -9.28 11.20 -13.88
N LEU A 590 -10.28 11.84 -13.28
CA LEU A 590 -11.68 11.45 -13.46
C LEU A 590 -12.19 11.71 -14.88
N LEU A 591 -11.85 12.86 -15.47
CA LEU A 591 -12.33 13.24 -16.80
C LEU A 591 -11.53 12.56 -17.93
N PHE A 592 -10.21 12.72 -17.92
CA PHE A 592 -9.34 12.10 -18.92
C PHE A 592 -9.30 10.58 -18.76
N GLY A 593 -9.14 10.08 -17.53
CA GLY A 593 -9.19 8.64 -17.27
C GLY A 593 -10.56 8.05 -17.61
N GLY A 594 -11.66 8.73 -17.27
CA GLY A 594 -13.01 8.34 -17.69
C GLY A 594 -13.18 8.30 -19.22
N GLY A 595 -12.67 9.32 -19.93
CA GLY A 595 -12.69 9.36 -21.39
C GLY A 595 -11.84 8.24 -22.03
N LEU A 596 -10.68 7.95 -21.46
CA LEU A 596 -9.81 6.86 -21.90
C LEU A 596 -10.48 5.49 -21.69
N LEU A 597 -11.15 5.28 -20.56
CA LEU A 597 -11.95 4.08 -20.29
C LEU A 597 -13.11 3.90 -21.27
N VAL A 598 -13.84 4.99 -21.58
CA VAL A 598 -14.92 4.95 -22.58
C VAL A 598 -14.34 4.61 -23.96
N THR A 599 -13.18 5.15 -24.29
CA THR A 599 -12.48 4.85 -25.55
C THR A 599 -12.05 3.39 -25.62
N GLU A 600 -11.48 2.85 -24.53
CA GLU A 600 -11.16 1.42 -24.41
C GLU A 600 -12.41 0.56 -24.66
N VAL A 601 -13.56 0.90 -24.07
CA VAL A 601 -14.80 0.14 -24.28
C VAL A 601 -15.31 0.22 -25.72
N LEU A 602 -15.15 1.34 -26.41
CA LEU A 602 -15.68 1.52 -27.77
C LEU A 602 -14.82 0.90 -28.88
N ILE A 603 -13.54 0.66 -28.60
CA ILE A 603 -12.59 0.09 -29.57
C ILE A 603 -12.55 -1.45 -29.50
N ASN A 604 -12.99 -2.03 -28.38
CA ASN A 604 -13.10 -3.48 -28.18
C ASN A 604 -14.55 -3.95 -28.38
#